data_AF-A0A4V1VJ40-F1
#
_entry.id   AF-A0A4V1VJ40-F1
#
_cell.length_a   1.000
_cell.length_b   1.000
_cell.length_c   1.000
_cell.angle_alpha   90.00
_cell.angle_beta   90.00
_cell.angle_gamma   90.00
#
_symmetry.space_group_name_H-M   'P 1'
#
loop_
_entity.id
_entity.type
_entity.pdbx_description
1 polymer ?
#
loop_
_entity_poly.entity_id
_entity_poly.type
_entity_poly.pdbx_seq_one_letter_code
_entity_poly.pdbx_strand_id
1 'polypeptide(L)'
;AFLDFARHCGFRPRLCQPYRPRTKGKVERFIRYLRGSLWVPLASRMAADGVVVDQAAANLAAGRWLREVANARVHATTGAVPAERLAEERAALQAVPPPYRGLVLRAEAVRLPPARPIVGLQHPLAIYDALLAPVAMA
;
A
#
# COMPACT_ATOMS: atom_id res chain seq x y z
N ALA A 1 15.98 -11.25 -1.20
CA ALA A 1 15.36 -10.54 -2.35
C ALA A 1 15.03 -9.08 -2.05
N PHE A 2 14.06 -8.74 -1.17
CA PHE A 2 13.66 -7.34 -0.97
C PHE A 2 14.74 -6.43 -0.35
N LEU A 3 15.54 -6.93 0.60
CA LEU A 3 16.65 -6.15 1.18
C LEU A 3 17.75 -5.84 0.17
N ASP A 4 17.98 -6.74 -0.79
CA ASP A 4 18.94 -6.54 -1.88
C ASP A 4 18.46 -5.46 -2.84
N PHE A 5 17.18 -5.54 -3.24
CA PHE A 5 16.50 -4.48 -3.99
C PHE A 5 16.58 -3.12 -3.27
N ALA A 6 16.33 -3.07 -1.96
CA ALA A 6 16.40 -1.84 -1.21
C ALA A 6 17.79 -1.20 -1.23
N ARG A 7 18.84 -2.03 -1.11
CA ARG A 7 20.25 -1.59 -1.25
C ARG A 7 20.53 -1.07 -2.66
N HIS A 8 20.11 -1.81 -3.70
CA HIS A 8 20.24 -1.39 -5.10
C HIS A 8 19.56 -0.05 -5.37
N CYS A 9 18.39 0.18 -4.78
CA CYS A 9 17.63 1.41 -4.90
C CYS A 9 18.03 2.52 -3.91
N GLY A 10 19.05 2.31 -3.07
CA GLY A 10 19.55 3.34 -2.16
C GLY A 10 18.63 3.69 -0.98
N PHE A 11 17.63 2.87 -0.64
CA PHE A 11 16.74 3.11 0.50
C PHE A 11 16.85 2.03 1.59
N ARG A 12 16.53 2.42 2.84
CA ARG A 12 16.52 1.50 3.99
C ARG A 12 15.09 1.26 4.45
N PRO A 13 14.56 0.03 4.36
CA PRO A 13 13.21 -0.26 4.85
C PRO A 13 13.18 -0.13 6.38
N ARG A 14 12.17 0.58 6.89
CA ARG A 14 11.89 0.70 8.33
C ARG A 14 10.59 -0.02 8.62
N LEU A 15 10.65 -1.02 9.50
CA LEU A 15 9.48 -1.77 9.91
C LEU A 15 8.67 -0.96 10.93
N CYS A 16 7.35 -1.07 10.87
CA CYS A 16 6.49 -0.56 11.93
C CYS A 16 6.69 -1.39 13.19
N GLN A 17 6.72 -0.75 14.35
CA GLN A 17 6.72 -1.47 15.62
C GLN A 17 5.36 -2.16 15.81
N PRO A 18 5.35 -3.46 16.20
CA PRO A 18 4.12 -4.14 16.58
C PRO A 18 3.35 -3.34 17.64
N TYR A 19 2.02 -3.39 17.57
CA TYR A 19 1.11 -2.74 18.53
C TYR A 19 1.26 -1.20 18.64
N ARG A 20 1.88 -0.54 17.66
CA ARG A 20 2.04 0.92 17.63
C ARG A 20 1.32 1.56 16.44
N PRO A 21 0.04 1.97 16.59
CA PRO A 21 -0.79 2.46 15.47
C PRO A 21 -0.40 3.84 14.92
N ARG A 22 0.54 4.55 15.57
CA ARG A 22 0.91 5.95 15.27
C ARG A 22 1.29 6.21 13.81
N THR A 23 1.92 5.25 13.14
CA THR A 23 2.39 5.40 11.74
C THR A 23 1.33 5.10 10.69
N LYS A 24 0.21 4.46 11.08
CA LYS A 24 -0.84 4.04 10.14
C LYS A 24 -1.73 5.20 9.68
N GLY A 25 -1.90 6.23 10.52
CA GLY A 25 -2.79 7.36 10.24
C GLY A 25 -2.44 8.14 8.96
N LYS A 26 -1.17 8.22 8.56
CA LYS A 26 -0.77 8.86 7.29
C LYS A 26 -1.32 8.11 6.08
N VAL A 27 -1.20 6.77 6.10
CA VAL A 27 -1.73 5.90 5.03
C VAL A 27 -3.25 5.96 5.01
N GLU A 28 -3.92 5.88 6.16
CA GLU A 28 -5.38 5.92 6.23
C GLU A 28 -5.96 7.25 5.73
N ARG A 29 -5.36 8.38 6.08
CA ARG A 29 -5.75 9.70 5.56
C ARG A 29 -5.57 9.79 4.05
N PHE A 30 -4.45 9.28 3.53
CA PHE A 30 -4.23 9.25 2.08
C PHE A 30 -5.25 8.38 1.36
N ILE A 31 -5.53 7.17 1.86
CA ILE A 31 -6.53 6.26 1.28
C ILE A 31 -7.93 6.88 1.30
N ARG A 32 -8.30 7.57 2.37
CA ARG A 32 -9.57 8.31 2.42
C ARG A 32 -9.63 9.40 1.35
N TYR A 33 -8.56 10.18 1.22
CA TYR A 33 -8.46 11.23 0.20
C TYR A 33 -8.53 10.67 -1.22
N LEU A 34 -7.76 9.62 -1.51
CA LEU A 34 -7.77 8.92 -2.81
C LEU A 34 -9.17 8.41 -3.14
N ARG A 35 -9.85 7.76 -2.18
CA ARG A 35 -11.21 7.27 -2.41
C ARG A 35 -12.19 8.40 -2.72
N GLY A 36 -12.18 9.45 -1.90
CA GLY A 36 -13.14 10.55 -2.05
C GLY A 36 -12.92 11.41 -3.31
N SER A 37 -11.67 11.61 -3.71
CA SER A 37 -11.33 12.53 -4.81
C SER A 37 -11.11 11.85 -6.17
N LEU A 38 -10.75 10.56 -6.19
CA LEU A 38 -10.55 9.78 -7.41
C LEU A 38 -11.61 8.70 -7.59
N TRP A 39 -11.64 7.73 -6.67
CA TRP A 39 -12.37 6.47 -6.89
C TRP A 39 -13.88 6.64 -6.91
N VAL A 40 -14.46 7.30 -5.89
CA VAL A 40 -15.92 7.48 -5.77
C VAL A 40 -16.47 8.26 -6.97
N PRO A 41 -15.91 9.43 -7.37
CA PRO A 41 -16.37 10.12 -8.57
C PRO A 41 -16.26 9.29 -9.86
N LEU A 42 -15.18 8.53 -10.04
CA LEU A 42 -14.98 7.68 -11.20
C LEU A 42 -16.03 6.55 -11.25
N ALA A 43 -16.15 5.80 -10.16
CA ALA A 43 -17.06 4.66 -10.06
C ALA A 43 -18.51 5.10 -10.22
N SER A 44 -18.92 6.21 -9.60
CA SER A 44 -20.29 6.74 -9.73
C SER A 44 -20.64 7.16 -11.15
N ARG A 45 -19.70 7.78 -11.88
CA ARG A 45 -19.91 8.18 -13.29
C ARG A 45 -20.07 6.97 -14.20
N MET A 46 -19.16 6.00 -14.10
CA MET A 46 -19.24 4.80 -14.93
C MET A 46 -20.45 3.93 -14.60
N ALA A 47 -20.83 3.86 -13.32
CA ALA A 47 -22.03 3.15 -12.89
C ALA A 47 -23.31 3.77 -13.46
N ALA A 48 -23.37 5.09 -13.64
CA ALA A 48 -24.52 5.76 -14.29
C ALA A 48 -24.69 5.32 -15.75
N ASP A 49 -23.59 4.99 -16.43
CA ASP A 49 -23.58 4.45 -17.78
C ASP A 49 -23.70 2.91 -17.83
N GLY A 50 -23.89 2.26 -16.67
CA GLY A 50 -23.98 0.80 -16.55
C GLY A 50 -22.64 0.07 -16.74
N VAL A 51 -21.51 0.78 -16.67
CA VAL A 51 -20.16 0.25 -16.93
C VAL A 51 -19.38 0.06 -15.62
N VAL A 52 -18.70 -1.08 -15.50
CA VAL A 52 -17.79 -1.34 -14.37
C VAL A 52 -16.39 -0.79 -14.70
N VAL A 53 -15.76 -0.16 -13.70
CA VAL A 53 -14.40 0.37 -13.84
C VAL A 53 -13.41 -0.79 -14.02
N ASP A 54 -12.75 -0.86 -15.18
CA ASP A 54 -11.67 -1.80 -15.44
C ASP A 54 -10.29 -1.20 -15.11
N GLN A 55 -9.24 -2.01 -15.28
CA GLN A 55 -7.86 -1.59 -14.99
C GLN A 55 -7.41 -0.44 -15.89
N ALA A 56 -7.78 -0.44 -17.17
CA ALA A 56 -7.34 0.56 -18.14
C ALA A 56 -7.96 1.93 -17.82
N ALA A 57 -9.27 1.95 -17.58
CA ALA A 57 -10.02 3.13 -17.14
C ALA A 57 -9.49 3.66 -15.82
N ALA A 58 -9.21 2.79 -14.84
CA ALA A 58 -8.62 3.19 -13.57
C ALA A 58 -7.24 3.85 -13.74
N ASN A 59 -6.36 3.27 -14.57
CA ASN A 59 -5.03 3.83 -14.83
C ASN A 59 -5.10 5.20 -15.52
N LEU A 60 -5.98 5.35 -16.52
CA LEU A 60 -6.18 6.61 -17.21
C LEU A 60 -6.71 7.69 -16.25
N ALA A 61 -7.73 7.35 -15.47
CA ALA A 61 -8.33 8.25 -14.48
C ALA A 61 -7.32 8.65 -13.39
N ALA A 62 -6.51 7.70 -12.90
CA ALA A 62 -5.46 7.97 -11.93
C ALA A 62 -4.40 8.92 -12.50
N GLY A 63 -3.96 8.71 -13.74
CA GLY A 63 -3.00 9.58 -14.41
C GLY A 63 -3.53 11.02 -14.56
N ARG A 64 -4.80 11.17 -14.96
CA ARG A 64 -5.47 12.47 -15.04
C ARG A 64 -5.57 13.14 -13.67
N TRP A 65 -6.05 12.41 -12.66
CA TRP A 65 -6.20 12.91 -11.30
C TRP A 65 -4.86 13.31 -10.66
N LEU A 66 -3.79 12.57 -10.91
CA LEU A 66 -2.45 12.93 -10.45
C LEU A 66 -2.03 14.30 -11.01
N ARG A 67 -2.24 14.53 -12.31
CA ARG A 67 -1.88 15.81 -12.97
C ARG A 67 -2.74 16.97 -12.51
N GLU A 68 -4.07 16.78 -12.50
CA GLU A 68 -5.02 17.89 -12.35
C GLU A 68 -5.42 18.16 -10.90
N VAL A 69 -5.31 17.17 -10.00
CA VAL A 69 -5.87 17.26 -8.64
C VAL A 69 -4.81 17.01 -7.58
N ALA A 70 -4.17 15.83 -7.60
CA ALA A 70 -3.32 15.41 -6.49
C ALA A 70 -2.01 16.22 -6.40
N ASN A 71 -1.36 16.46 -7.55
CA ASN A 71 -0.08 17.16 -7.61
C ASN A 71 -0.24 18.68 -7.83
N ALA A 72 -1.42 19.15 -8.26
CA ALA A 72 -1.70 20.56 -8.50
C ALA A 72 -2.33 21.29 -7.29
N ARG A 73 -2.83 20.57 -6.28
CA ARG A 73 -3.42 21.18 -5.08
C ARG A 73 -2.36 21.77 -4.14
N VAL A 74 -2.74 22.78 -3.37
CA VAL A 74 -1.97 23.19 -2.19
C VAL A 74 -2.13 22.13 -1.09
N HIS A 75 -1.03 21.50 -0.68
CA HIS A 75 -1.06 20.39 0.26
C HIS A 75 -1.13 20.88 1.72
N ALA A 76 -2.12 20.41 2.48
CA ALA A 76 -2.45 20.94 3.81
C ALA A 76 -1.31 20.89 4.85
N THR A 77 -0.38 19.92 4.75
CA THR A 77 0.75 19.82 5.69
C THR A 77 1.94 20.67 5.30
N THR A 78 2.17 20.87 4.00
CA THR A 78 3.38 21.54 3.48
C THR A 78 3.11 22.97 3.03
N GLY A 79 1.84 23.35 2.84
CA GLY A 79 1.44 24.68 2.34
C GLY A 79 1.83 24.95 0.88
N ALA A 80 2.40 23.96 0.19
CA ALA A 80 2.95 24.10 -1.16
C ALA A 80 2.25 23.15 -2.14
N VAL A 81 2.36 23.46 -3.43
CA VAL A 81 1.89 22.59 -4.51
C VAL A 81 2.91 21.46 -4.72
N PRO A 82 2.53 20.17 -4.62
CA PRO A 82 3.47 19.06 -4.74
C PRO A 82 4.26 19.03 -6.05
N ALA A 83 3.64 19.39 -7.18
CA ALA A 83 4.31 19.43 -8.48
C ALA A 83 5.44 20.47 -8.52
N GLU A 84 5.18 21.67 -8.00
CA GLU A 84 6.17 22.75 -7.91
C GLU A 84 7.30 22.36 -6.97
N ARG A 85 6.94 21.83 -5.78
CA ARG A 85 7.92 21.39 -4.80
C ARG A 85 8.82 20.28 -5.32
N LEU A 86 8.27 19.33 -6.07
CA LEU A 86 9.05 18.27 -6.71
C LEU A 86 10.03 18.83 -7.75
N ALA A 87 9.68 19.90 -8.46
CA ALA A 87 10.58 20.55 -9.42
C ALA A 87 11.78 21.20 -8.71
N GLU A 88 11.54 21.87 -7.58
CA GLU A 88 12.61 22.44 -6.72
C GLU A 88 13.52 21.35 -6.15
N GLU A 89 12.93 20.29 -5.59
CA GLU A 89 13.68 19.23 -4.91
C GLU A 89 14.41 18.30 -5.87
N ARG A 90 14.07 18.29 -7.17
CA ARG A 90 14.63 17.38 -8.18
C ARG A 90 16.16 17.42 -8.23
N ALA A 91 16.78 18.58 -8.02
CA ALA A 91 18.24 18.72 -8.00
C ALA A 91 18.89 18.03 -6.78
N ALA A 92 18.16 17.82 -5.69
CA ALA A 92 18.63 17.15 -4.48
C ALA A 92 18.27 15.64 -4.44
N LEU A 93 17.47 15.15 -5.40
CA LEU A 93 17.09 13.74 -5.47
C LEU A 93 18.22 12.88 -6.05
N GLN A 94 18.28 11.64 -5.59
CA GLN A 94 19.16 10.63 -6.18
C GLN A 94 18.74 10.29 -7.61
N ALA A 95 19.72 9.94 -8.45
CA ALA A 95 19.44 9.41 -9.78
C ALA A 95 18.61 8.12 -9.71
N VAL A 96 17.81 7.86 -10.74
CA VAL A 96 17.07 6.60 -10.84
C VAL A 96 18.08 5.47 -11.04
N PRO A 97 18.10 4.44 -10.18
CA PRO A 97 19.01 3.32 -10.33
C PRO A 97 18.69 2.54 -11.61
N PRO A 98 19.69 1.88 -12.23
CA PRO A 98 19.46 1.03 -13.39
C PRO A 98 18.50 -0.12 -13.04
N PRO A 99 17.90 -0.80 -14.05
CA PRO A 99 16.99 -1.91 -13.80
C PRO A 99 17.61 -2.95 -12.86
N TYR A 100 16.91 -3.24 -11.75
CA TYR A 100 17.35 -4.23 -10.78
C TYR A 100 17.21 -5.63 -11.38
N ARG A 101 18.34 -6.31 -11.60
CA ARG A 101 18.38 -7.65 -12.20
C ARG A 101 18.14 -8.78 -11.19
N GLY A 102 18.11 -8.44 -9.89
CA GLY A 102 18.02 -9.41 -8.81
C GLY A 102 19.32 -10.18 -8.64
N LEU A 103 20.07 -9.92 -7.57
CA LEU A 103 20.98 -10.94 -7.04
C LEU A 103 20.13 -11.99 -6.32
N VAL A 104 19.28 -12.65 -7.08
CA VAL A 104 18.86 -13.99 -6.70
C VAL A 104 20.11 -14.83 -7.02
N LEU A 105 21.06 -14.87 -6.09
CA LEU A 105 21.60 -16.18 -5.77
C LEU A 105 20.32 -16.97 -5.50
N ARG A 106 19.87 -17.76 -6.49
CA ARG A 106 19.07 -18.92 -6.17
C ARG A 106 19.97 -19.58 -5.16
N ALA A 107 19.67 -19.40 -3.88
CA ALA A 107 20.13 -20.31 -2.88
C ALA A 107 19.67 -21.63 -3.48
N GLU A 108 20.59 -22.38 -4.09
CA GLU A 108 20.31 -23.69 -4.67
C GLU A 108 19.44 -24.36 -3.66
N ALA A 109 18.14 -24.50 -3.99
CA ALA A 109 17.06 -24.54 -3.02
C ALA A 109 17.57 -25.17 -1.72
N VAL A 110 18.00 -24.33 -0.76
CA VAL A 110 18.54 -24.87 0.48
C VAL A 110 17.33 -25.63 0.97
N ARG A 111 17.42 -26.96 0.94
CA ARG A 111 16.39 -27.84 1.43
C ARG A 111 16.38 -27.59 2.91
N LEU A 112 15.78 -26.48 3.31
CA LEU A 112 15.40 -26.23 4.67
C LEU A 112 14.55 -27.45 5.01
N PRO A 113 14.90 -28.18 6.08
CA PRO A 113 14.05 -29.27 6.52
C PRO A 113 12.62 -28.71 6.62
N PRO A 114 11.60 -29.48 6.22
CA PRO A 114 10.22 -29.02 6.25
C PRO A 114 9.97 -28.39 7.62
N ALA A 115 9.57 -27.12 7.62
CA ALA A 115 9.29 -26.40 8.84
C ALA A 115 8.31 -27.26 9.65
N ARG A 116 8.72 -27.70 10.85
CA ARG A 116 7.81 -28.42 11.72
C ARG A 116 6.61 -27.49 11.94
N PRO A 117 5.37 -27.94 11.68
CA PRO A 117 4.22 -27.11 11.96
C PRO A 117 4.29 -26.71 13.43
N ILE A 118 4.12 -25.41 13.71
CA ILE A 118 3.98 -24.96 15.09
C ILE A 118 2.59 -25.41 15.54
N VAL A 119 2.50 -26.64 16.04
CA VAL A 119 1.28 -27.21 16.60
C VAL A 119 1.01 -26.54 17.94
N GLY A 120 -0.22 -26.08 18.16
CA GLY A 120 -0.66 -25.53 19.45
C GLY A 120 -0.74 -24.01 19.58
N LEU A 121 -0.39 -23.23 18.55
CA LEU A 121 -0.64 -21.77 18.57
C LEU A 121 -2.09 -21.40 18.23
N GLN A 122 -2.81 -22.26 17.51
CA GLN A 122 -4.21 -22.04 17.17
C GLN A 122 -5.10 -22.94 18.01
N HIS A 123 -6.15 -22.36 18.57
CA HIS A 123 -7.20 -23.11 19.25
C HIS A 123 -8.05 -23.81 18.19
N PRO A 124 -8.56 -25.03 18.43
CA PRO A 124 -9.55 -25.65 17.56
C PRO A 124 -10.72 -24.70 17.31
N LEU A 125 -11.25 -24.68 16.08
CA LEU A 125 -12.33 -23.76 15.69
C LEU A 125 -13.56 -23.83 16.62
N ALA A 126 -13.83 -25.01 17.17
CA ALA A 126 -14.88 -25.26 18.16
C ALA A 126 -14.79 -24.37 19.41
N ILE A 127 -13.59 -23.89 19.80
CA ILE A 127 -13.45 -22.96 20.92
C ILE A 127 -14.06 -21.59 20.58
N TYR A 128 -13.90 -21.13 19.34
CA TYR A 128 -14.53 -19.88 18.90
C TYR A 128 -16.05 -20.03 18.79
N ASP A 129 -16.53 -21.18 18.32
CA ASP A 129 -17.98 -21.45 18.26
C ASP A 129 -18.62 -21.40 19.65
N ALA A 130 -17.94 -21.94 20.68
CA ALA A 130 -18.42 -21.88 22.07
C ALA A 130 -18.38 -20.47 22.66
N LEU A 131 -17.41 -19.64 22.29
CA LEU A 131 -17.31 -18.24 22.75
C LEU A 131 -18.29 -17.31 22.02
N LEU A 132 -18.66 -17.64 20.79
CA LEU A 132 -19.57 -16.86 19.94
C LEU A 132 -21.01 -17.35 20.02
N ALA A 133 -21.27 -18.47 20.71
CA ALA A 133 -22.62 -18.94 20.97
C ALA A 133 -23.39 -17.85 21.75
N PRO A 134 -24.52 -17.35 21.21
CA PRO A 134 -25.31 -16.35 21.91
C PRO A 134 -25.81 -16.95 23.22
N VAL A 135 -25.49 -16.29 24.34
CA VAL A 135 -26.15 -16.56 25.61
C VAL A 135 -27.63 -16.27 25.39
N ALA A 136 -28.45 -17.33 25.34
CA ALA A 136 -29.89 -17.18 25.36
C ALA A 136 -30.25 -16.50 26.69
N MET A 137 -30.55 -15.20 26.63
CA MET A 137 -31.13 -14.47 27.74
C MET A 137 -32.55 -15.00 27.94
N ALA A 138 -32.71 -15.81 28.98
CA ALA A 138 -34.00 -16.10 29.61
C ALA A 138 -34.32 -15.01 30.64
#